data_AF-K2EJQ7-F1
#
_entry.id   AF-K2EJQ7-F1
#
_cell.length_a   1.000
_cell.length_b   1.000
_cell.length_c   1.000
_cell.angle_alpha   90.00
_cell.angle_beta   90.00
_cell.angle_gamma   90.00
#
_symmetry.space_group_name_H-M   'P 1'
#
loop_
_entity.id
_entity.type
_entity.pdbx_description
1 polymer ?
#
loop_
_entity_poly.entity_id
_entity_poly.type
_entity_poly.pdbx_seq_one_letter_code
_entity_poly.pdbx_strand_id
1 'polypeptide(L)'
;WEEIIRDWEHSSLNPKEYCKEMNLNWYTFNNWKRKISPSSSKGRTSKEWEAIIEDWKHSTLSLTEYCRTMGLNFPTFSSWKIKYYPSSAEERHILAQKKWENIIEGWKNSGLSSKEYCRQMDLKVSTFYNWKIKIYPTKNEERLLPTKKKWKGIIEDWQRSDLNQNEYCRRKGFKPSTFANWKRKLYPSSTYFSDKRPDLKKKWKAIVEDWSASGLSKNEYCNKKKIKYPTFNCWIRKFYPFATEREDLKEKWKDIIEDWKQSGLSREEYCQKKEITFSSFRRWTRKIYPASQRKLDIKKKWEAIIEDWKRSGLSQNEYCREKEITHSAFSRWKGALCPSSAKKHTLEEWEAIIEDWKQSSLSREEYCQKKEISFSSFRHWIPKIYPASQRKLDIKKKWEAIIEDWKRSGLSQNEYCREKEITHSAFCRWKKRLLLLRT
;
A
#
# COMPACT_ATOMS: atom_id res chain seq x y z
N TRP A 1 -33.63 10.47 29.89
CA TRP A 1 -32.63 10.16 28.83
C TRP A 1 -32.31 8.68 28.78
N GLU A 2 -32.22 7.96 29.91
CA GLU A 2 -32.03 6.50 29.90
C GLU A 2 -33.22 5.73 29.32
N GLU A 3 -34.44 6.17 29.63
CA GLU A 3 -35.67 5.64 29.02
C GLU A 3 -35.74 5.88 27.51
N ILE A 4 -35.18 6.98 27.02
CA ILE A 4 -35.10 7.29 25.58
C ILE A 4 -34.14 6.31 24.87
N ILE A 5 -33.07 5.86 25.55
CA ILE A 5 -32.17 4.84 24.99
C ILE A 5 -32.85 3.47 25.00
N ARG A 6 -33.59 3.12 26.06
CA ARG A 6 -34.37 1.87 26.10
C ARG A 6 -35.48 1.85 25.06
N ASP A 7 -36.19 2.96 24.89
CA ASP A 7 -37.21 3.11 23.85
C ASP A 7 -36.60 2.96 22.44
N TRP A 8 -35.44 3.58 22.19
CA TRP A 8 -34.68 3.34 20.96
C TRP A 8 -34.26 1.88 20.78
N GLU A 9 -33.78 1.19 21.82
CA GLU A 9 -33.37 -0.23 21.73
C GLU A 9 -34.52 -1.18 21.37
N HIS A 10 -35.75 -0.81 21.72
CA HIS A 10 -36.97 -1.54 21.33
C HIS A 10 -37.54 -1.06 19.99
N SER A 11 -37.08 0.08 19.49
CA SER A 11 -37.39 0.53 18.14
C SER A 11 -36.57 -0.25 17.11
N SER A 12 -37.16 -0.56 15.97
CA SER A 12 -36.45 -1.14 14.80
C SER A 12 -35.68 -0.08 14.00
N LEU A 13 -35.60 1.15 14.51
CA LEU A 13 -35.04 2.31 13.82
C LEU A 13 -33.55 2.47 14.09
N ASN A 14 -32.80 2.90 13.07
CA ASN A 14 -31.39 3.18 13.28
C ASN A 14 -31.22 4.50 14.07
N PRO A 15 -30.08 4.72 14.76
CA PRO A 15 -29.91 5.87 15.66
C PRO A 15 -30.15 7.24 15.04
N LYS A 16 -29.90 7.41 13.73
CA LYS A 16 -30.10 8.68 13.04
C LYS A 16 -31.58 8.89 12.70
N GLU A 17 -32.28 7.82 12.32
CA GLU A 17 -33.72 7.83 12.06
C GLU A 17 -34.50 8.08 13.36
N TYR A 18 -34.15 7.38 14.43
CA TYR A 18 -34.77 7.58 15.74
C TYR A 18 -34.53 9.01 16.27
N CYS A 19 -33.31 9.55 16.14
CA CYS A 19 -33.05 10.94 16.51
C CYS A 19 -33.87 11.94 15.68
N LYS A 20 -34.16 11.61 14.42
CA LYS A 20 -34.94 12.48 13.53
C LYS A 20 -36.43 12.45 13.87
N GLU A 21 -36.98 11.27 14.14
CA GLU A 21 -38.39 11.12 14.55
C GLU A 21 -38.66 11.74 15.92
N MET A 22 -37.76 11.52 16.88
CA MET A 22 -37.92 12.02 18.26
C MET A 22 -37.42 13.45 18.43
N ASN A 23 -37.03 14.12 17.33
CA ASN A 23 -36.45 15.47 17.30
C ASN A 23 -35.30 15.67 18.31
N LEU A 24 -34.39 14.69 18.36
CA LEU A 24 -33.24 14.65 19.26
C LEU A 24 -31.96 15.08 18.54
N ASN A 25 -31.11 15.84 19.25
CA ASN A 25 -29.77 16.13 18.77
C ASN A 25 -28.92 14.85 18.78
N TRP A 26 -28.43 14.45 17.60
CA TRP A 26 -27.66 13.22 17.40
C TRP A 26 -26.41 13.12 18.29
N TYR A 27 -25.69 14.22 18.52
CA TYR A 27 -24.48 14.21 19.35
C TYR A 27 -24.82 13.98 20.81
N THR A 28 -25.90 14.59 21.29
CA THR A 28 -26.41 14.42 22.66
C THR A 28 -26.90 13.00 22.89
N PHE A 29 -27.70 12.47 21.96
CA PHE A 29 -28.17 11.08 22.00
C PHE A 29 -27.01 10.07 21.99
N ASN A 30 -26.01 10.29 21.15
CA ASN A 30 -24.84 9.41 21.08
C ASN A 30 -24.00 9.44 22.37
N ASN A 31 -23.96 10.58 23.07
CA ASN A 31 -23.30 10.71 24.36
C ASN A 31 -24.05 9.96 25.47
N TRP A 32 -25.40 10.04 25.47
CA TRP A 32 -26.25 9.25 26.37
C TRP A 32 -26.13 7.74 26.14
N LYS A 33 -26.12 7.31 24.87
CA LYS A 33 -25.85 5.92 24.50
C LYS A 33 -24.51 5.42 25.06
N ARG A 34 -23.47 6.25 25.02
CA ARG A 34 -22.15 5.93 25.60
C ARG A 34 -22.13 5.86 27.13
N LYS A 35 -23.06 6.52 27.81
CA LYS A 35 -23.16 6.49 29.28
C LYS A 35 -23.85 5.23 29.80
N ILE A 36 -24.84 4.70 29.07
CA ILE A 36 -25.53 3.44 29.41
C ILE A 36 -24.75 2.22 28.94
N SER A 37 -24.03 2.30 27.82
CA SER A 37 -23.09 1.25 27.43
C SER A 37 -21.82 1.31 28.28
N PRO A 38 -21.57 0.37 29.21
CA PRO A 38 -20.36 0.38 30.02
C PRO A 38 -19.15 0.06 29.12
N SER A 39 -18.45 1.11 28.70
CA SER A 39 -17.18 1.08 27.99
C SER A 39 -17.15 0.26 26.68
N SER A 40 -16.94 0.95 25.57
CA SER A 40 -16.47 0.37 24.31
C SER A 40 -15.01 -0.14 24.39
N SER A 41 -14.62 -0.73 25.52
CA SER A 41 -13.28 -1.26 25.79
C SER A 41 -13.29 -2.55 26.63
N LYS A 42 -14.36 -3.35 26.56
CA LYS A 42 -14.22 -4.81 26.67
C LYS A 42 -14.46 -5.40 25.29
N GLY A 43 -13.37 -5.54 24.53
CA GLY A 43 -13.41 -6.44 23.36
C GLY A 43 -13.75 -7.85 23.84
N ARG A 44 -14.47 -8.60 23.00
CA ARG A 44 -14.71 -10.04 23.25
C ARG A 44 -13.40 -10.73 23.58
N THR A 45 -13.40 -11.58 24.59
CA THR A 45 -12.21 -12.33 25.01
C THR A 45 -11.78 -13.34 23.94
N SER A 46 -10.55 -13.87 24.03
CA SER A 46 -10.07 -14.93 23.13
C SER A 46 -11.04 -16.12 23.09
N LYS A 47 -11.49 -16.57 24.27
CA LYS A 47 -12.41 -17.70 24.40
C LYS A 47 -13.77 -17.43 23.78
N GLU A 48 -14.27 -16.21 23.90
CA GLU A 48 -15.52 -15.80 23.25
C GLU A 48 -15.38 -15.78 21.72
N TRP A 49 -14.25 -15.32 21.18
CA TRP A 49 -13.99 -15.40 19.74
C TRP A 49 -13.81 -16.84 19.24
N GLU A 50 -13.15 -17.69 20.02
CA GLU A 50 -13.01 -19.13 19.71
C GLU A 50 -14.38 -19.81 19.62
N ALA A 51 -15.26 -19.57 20.61
CA ALA A 51 -16.61 -20.12 20.61
C ALA A 51 -17.44 -19.64 19.40
N ILE A 52 -17.37 -18.35 19.05
CA ILE A 52 -18.08 -17.79 17.89
C ILE A 52 -17.52 -18.35 16.57
N ILE A 53 -16.20 -18.57 16.48
CA ILE A 53 -15.60 -19.18 15.28
C ILE A 53 -16.02 -20.64 15.16
N GLU A 54 -16.13 -21.37 16.27
CA GLU A 54 -16.58 -22.76 16.27
C GLU A 54 -18.07 -22.87 15.90
N ASP A 55 -18.92 -22.01 16.45
CA ASP A 55 -20.33 -21.91 16.09
C ASP A 55 -20.52 -21.59 14.59
N TRP A 56 -19.73 -20.65 14.04
CA TRP A 56 -19.73 -20.37 12.61
C TRP A 56 -19.38 -21.60 11.75
N LYS A 57 -18.45 -22.46 12.18
CA LYS A 57 -18.04 -23.65 11.40
C LYS A 57 -19.18 -24.65 11.24
N HIS A 58 -20.01 -24.79 12.26
CA HIS A 58 -21.16 -25.69 12.25
C HIS A 58 -22.41 -25.02 11.63
N SER A 59 -22.38 -23.70 11.46
CA SER A 59 -23.43 -22.97 10.75
C SER A 59 -23.42 -23.24 9.25
N THR A 60 -24.59 -23.29 8.63
CA THR A 60 -24.77 -23.38 7.17
C THR A 60 -24.71 -22.02 6.48
N LEU A 61 -24.60 -20.93 7.26
CA LEU A 61 -24.67 -19.54 6.80
C LEU A 61 -23.40 -19.09 6.10
N SER A 62 -23.51 -18.22 5.10
CA SER A 62 -22.34 -17.56 4.54
C SER A 62 -21.68 -16.64 5.57
N LEU A 63 -20.40 -16.33 5.39
CA LEU A 63 -19.64 -15.46 6.28
C LEU A 63 -20.36 -14.12 6.56
N THR A 64 -20.94 -13.53 5.50
CA THR A 64 -21.62 -12.24 5.57
C THR A 64 -23.00 -12.36 6.23
N GLU A 65 -23.72 -13.46 6.01
CA GLU A 65 -25.00 -13.73 6.68
C GLU A 65 -24.79 -14.02 8.15
N TYR A 66 -23.82 -14.87 8.50
CA TYR A 66 -23.47 -15.16 9.89
C TYR A 66 -23.09 -13.89 10.65
N CYS A 67 -22.24 -13.02 10.08
CA CYS A 67 -21.89 -11.76 10.71
C CYS A 67 -23.11 -10.83 10.90
N ARG A 68 -24.05 -10.84 9.95
CA ARG A 68 -25.27 -10.03 10.03
C ARG A 68 -26.22 -10.56 11.10
N THR A 69 -26.45 -11.87 11.13
CA THR A 69 -27.32 -12.56 12.09
C THR A 69 -26.80 -12.42 13.52
N MET A 70 -25.48 -12.52 13.71
CA MET A 70 -24.83 -12.46 15.02
C MET A 70 -24.42 -11.04 15.44
N GLY A 71 -24.77 -10.01 14.66
CA GLY A 71 -24.41 -8.62 14.96
C GLY A 71 -22.89 -8.37 15.03
N LEU A 72 -22.10 -9.13 14.26
CA LEU A 72 -20.65 -9.06 14.25
C LEU A 72 -20.14 -8.09 13.19
N ASN A 73 -19.12 -7.32 13.55
CA ASN A 73 -18.37 -6.51 12.59
C ASN A 73 -17.57 -7.44 11.66
N PHE A 74 -17.92 -7.47 10.37
CA PHE A 74 -17.32 -8.36 9.36
C PHE A 74 -15.79 -8.24 9.27
N PRO A 75 -15.18 -7.03 9.19
CA PRO A 75 -13.73 -6.86 9.26
C PRO A 75 -13.09 -7.45 10.52
N THR A 76 -13.70 -7.24 11.69
CA THR A 76 -13.19 -7.78 12.96
C THR A 76 -13.29 -9.30 12.98
N PHE A 77 -14.45 -9.87 12.63
CA PHE A 77 -14.63 -11.33 12.55
C PHE A 77 -13.65 -11.97 11.57
N SER A 78 -13.45 -11.36 10.39
CA SER A 78 -12.50 -11.85 9.38
C SER A 78 -11.06 -11.88 9.90
N SER A 79 -10.66 -10.87 10.66
CA SER A 79 -9.32 -10.78 11.24
C SER A 79 -9.10 -11.83 12.33
N TRP A 80 -10.09 -12.04 13.20
CA TRP A 80 -10.05 -13.08 14.23
C TRP A 80 -10.11 -14.49 13.63
N LYS A 81 -10.92 -14.69 12.59
CA LYS A 81 -10.93 -15.93 11.81
C LYS A 81 -9.55 -16.26 11.24
N ILE A 82 -8.84 -15.27 10.66
CA ILE A 82 -7.48 -15.47 10.15
C ILE A 82 -6.50 -15.79 11.28
N LYS A 83 -6.65 -15.13 12.43
CA LYS A 83 -5.76 -15.28 13.60
C LYS A 83 -5.88 -16.64 14.28
N TYR A 84 -7.10 -17.19 14.42
CA TYR A 84 -7.34 -18.48 15.10
C TYR A 84 -7.46 -19.65 14.13
N TYR A 85 -7.68 -19.36 12.85
CA TYR A 85 -7.84 -20.38 11.81
C TYR A 85 -7.17 -19.91 10.51
N PRO A 86 -5.83 -19.89 10.43
CA PRO A 86 -5.10 -19.63 9.20
C PRO A 86 -5.25 -20.82 8.25
N SER A 87 -6.45 -21.01 7.69
CA SER A 87 -6.71 -22.14 6.82
C SER A 87 -5.83 -22.02 5.58
N SER A 88 -5.04 -23.06 5.31
CA SER A 88 -4.31 -23.16 4.05
C SER A 88 -5.32 -23.19 2.89
N ALA A 89 -4.91 -22.79 1.69
CA ALA A 89 -5.80 -22.89 0.53
C ALA A 89 -6.26 -24.35 0.28
N GLU A 90 -5.44 -25.32 0.68
CA GLU A 90 -5.69 -26.76 0.64
C GLU A 90 -6.87 -27.16 1.54
N GLU A 91 -6.89 -26.72 2.79
CA GLU A 91 -7.93 -27.10 3.76
C GLU A 91 -9.30 -26.50 3.40
N ARG A 92 -9.32 -25.27 2.89
CA ARG A 92 -10.56 -24.67 2.34
C ARG A 92 -11.10 -25.47 1.16
N HIS A 93 -10.21 -26.00 0.33
CA HIS A 93 -10.59 -26.85 -0.80
C HIS A 93 -11.16 -28.20 -0.31
N ILE A 94 -10.52 -28.84 0.67
CA ILE A 94 -10.97 -30.10 1.27
C ILE A 94 -12.36 -29.94 1.92
N LEU A 95 -12.58 -28.85 2.68
CA LEU A 95 -13.87 -28.61 3.34
C LEU A 95 -14.98 -28.30 2.33
N ALA A 96 -14.68 -27.52 1.29
CA ALA A 96 -15.62 -27.26 0.21
C ALA A 96 -15.96 -28.54 -0.57
N GLN A 97 -14.97 -29.41 -0.81
CA GLN A 97 -15.17 -30.69 -1.48
C GLN A 97 -16.07 -31.63 -0.66
N LYS A 98 -15.82 -31.78 0.65
CA LYS A 98 -16.70 -32.56 1.56
C LYS A 98 -18.14 -32.05 1.56
N LYS A 99 -18.32 -30.72 1.55
CA LYS A 99 -19.66 -30.12 1.45
C LYS A 99 -20.37 -30.49 0.14
N TRP A 100 -19.66 -30.47 -0.99
CA TRP A 100 -20.23 -30.85 -2.27
C TRP A 100 -20.57 -32.34 -2.32
N GLU A 101 -19.72 -33.21 -1.76
CA GLU A 101 -19.94 -34.66 -1.67
C GLU A 101 -21.22 -34.97 -0.90
N ASN A 102 -21.40 -34.39 0.29
CA ASN A 102 -22.61 -34.58 1.11
C ASN A 102 -23.89 -34.15 0.39
N ILE A 103 -23.87 -33.03 -0.35
CA ILE A 103 -25.04 -32.56 -1.11
C ILE A 103 -25.35 -33.50 -2.28
N ILE A 104 -24.34 -34.06 -2.93
CA ILE A 104 -24.53 -35.00 -4.05
C ILE A 104 -25.00 -36.37 -3.54
N GLU A 105 -24.56 -36.80 -2.37
CA GLU A 105 -25.02 -38.01 -1.72
C GLU A 105 -26.47 -37.87 -1.24
N GLY A 106 -26.82 -36.73 -0.64
CA GLY A 106 -28.21 -36.39 -0.32
C GLY A 106 -29.11 -36.37 -1.55
N TRP A 107 -28.62 -35.88 -2.70
CA TRP A 107 -29.34 -35.99 -3.97
C TRP A 107 -29.55 -37.45 -4.41
N LYS A 108 -28.50 -38.28 -4.37
CA LYS A 108 -28.60 -39.69 -4.77
C LYS A 108 -29.62 -40.45 -3.92
N ASN A 109 -29.61 -40.20 -2.62
CA ASN A 109 -30.49 -40.87 -1.67
C ASN A 109 -31.94 -40.36 -1.75
N SER A 110 -32.16 -39.16 -2.31
CA SER A 110 -33.50 -38.59 -2.49
C SER A 110 -34.30 -39.22 -3.64
N GLY A 111 -33.65 -39.88 -4.60
CA GLY A 111 -34.29 -40.39 -5.83
C GLY A 111 -34.83 -39.32 -6.80
N LEU A 112 -34.69 -38.03 -6.48
CA LEU A 112 -35.18 -36.91 -7.28
C LEU A 112 -34.30 -36.63 -8.50
N SER A 113 -34.85 -36.00 -9.55
CA SER A 113 -34.00 -35.48 -10.62
C SER A 113 -33.13 -34.33 -10.11
N SER A 114 -31.98 -34.10 -10.76
CA SER A 114 -31.06 -33.02 -10.34
C SER A 114 -31.73 -31.63 -10.35
N LYS A 115 -32.74 -31.42 -11.21
CA LYS A 115 -33.47 -30.15 -11.30
C LYS A 115 -34.47 -29.98 -10.15
N GLU A 116 -35.15 -31.06 -9.77
CA GLU A 116 -36.11 -31.07 -8.65
C GLU A 116 -35.39 -30.94 -7.32
N TYR A 117 -34.30 -31.69 -7.13
CA TYR A 117 -33.49 -31.60 -5.92
C TYR A 117 -32.90 -30.20 -5.73
N CYS A 118 -32.40 -29.58 -6.81
CA CYS A 118 -31.90 -28.21 -6.75
C CYS A 118 -33.00 -27.20 -6.40
N ARG A 119 -34.23 -27.38 -6.90
CA ARG A 119 -35.36 -26.50 -6.53
C ARG A 119 -35.74 -26.64 -5.07
N GLN A 120 -35.76 -27.88 -4.55
CA GLN A 120 -36.13 -28.15 -3.16
C GLN A 120 -35.08 -27.63 -2.16
N MET A 121 -33.80 -27.70 -2.52
CA MET A 121 -32.69 -27.26 -1.67
C MET A 121 -32.28 -25.80 -1.90
N ASP A 122 -33.05 -25.03 -2.68
CA ASP A 122 -32.74 -23.67 -3.12
C ASP A 122 -31.30 -23.51 -3.68
N LEU A 123 -30.89 -24.47 -4.51
CA LEU A 123 -29.58 -24.54 -5.15
C LEU A 123 -29.68 -24.17 -6.63
N LYS A 124 -28.71 -23.39 -7.11
CA LYS A 124 -28.57 -23.15 -8.55
C LYS A 124 -28.15 -24.44 -9.27
N VAL A 125 -28.96 -24.86 -10.25
CA VAL A 125 -28.75 -26.07 -11.06
C VAL A 125 -27.35 -26.09 -11.72
N SER A 126 -26.87 -24.94 -12.22
CA SER A 126 -25.53 -24.82 -12.82
C SER A 126 -24.40 -25.04 -11.82
N THR A 127 -24.56 -24.56 -10.59
CA THR A 127 -23.61 -24.75 -9.50
C THR A 127 -23.52 -26.22 -9.09
N PHE A 128 -24.68 -26.87 -8.92
CA PHE A 128 -24.76 -28.30 -8.63
C PHE A 128 -24.13 -29.15 -9.74
N TYR A 129 -24.37 -28.82 -11.01
CA TYR A 129 -23.78 -29.55 -12.14
C TYR A 129 -22.25 -29.43 -12.18
N ASN A 130 -21.71 -28.24 -11.89
CA ASN A 130 -20.28 -28.02 -11.79
C ASN A 130 -19.63 -28.82 -10.65
N TRP A 131 -20.29 -28.93 -9.49
CA TRP A 131 -19.82 -29.77 -8.38
C TRP A 131 -19.85 -31.25 -8.76
N LYS A 132 -20.93 -31.70 -9.39
CA LYS A 132 -21.09 -33.07 -9.90
C LYS A 132 -19.99 -33.45 -10.89
N ILE A 133 -19.63 -32.55 -11.81
CA ILE A 133 -18.52 -32.75 -12.75
C ILE A 133 -17.18 -32.87 -12.02
N LYS A 134 -16.95 -32.06 -10.99
CA LYS A 134 -15.69 -32.06 -10.23
C LYS A 134 -15.51 -33.32 -9.38
N ILE A 135 -16.59 -33.88 -8.84
CA ILE A 135 -16.55 -35.07 -7.96
C ILE A 135 -16.60 -36.37 -8.75
N TYR A 136 -17.27 -36.41 -9.91
CA TYR A 136 -17.34 -37.59 -10.78
C TYR A 136 -16.87 -37.30 -12.22
N PRO A 137 -15.55 -37.18 -12.46
CA PRO A 137 -14.99 -36.87 -13.78
C PRO A 137 -15.13 -38.01 -14.81
N THR A 138 -15.18 -39.26 -14.34
CA THR A 138 -14.88 -40.47 -15.13
C THR A 138 -15.86 -40.77 -16.25
N LYS A 139 -17.18 -40.59 -16.07
CA LYS A 139 -18.17 -40.82 -17.14
C LYS A 139 -18.11 -39.82 -18.31
N ASN A 140 -17.45 -38.67 -18.13
CA ASN A 140 -17.29 -37.66 -19.19
C ASN A 140 -16.06 -37.92 -20.09
N GLU A 141 -15.00 -38.52 -19.56
CA GLU A 141 -13.80 -38.84 -20.34
C GLU A 141 -14.02 -40.01 -21.31
N GLU A 142 -14.77 -41.03 -20.88
CA GLU A 142 -15.20 -42.16 -21.72
C GLU A 142 -16.05 -41.73 -22.92
N ARG A 143 -16.96 -40.76 -22.72
CA ARG A 143 -17.77 -40.19 -23.83
C ARG A 143 -16.97 -39.34 -24.81
N LEU A 144 -15.84 -38.76 -24.40
CA LEU A 144 -15.04 -37.85 -25.22
C LEU A 144 -13.94 -38.56 -26.04
N LEU A 145 -13.63 -39.82 -25.74
CA LEU A 145 -12.61 -40.64 -26.42
C LEU A 145 -12.79 -40.72 -27.96
N PRO A 146 -14.00 -40.99 -28.50
CA PRO A 146 -14.23 -41.01 -29.95
C PRO A 146 -13.97 -39.63 -30.61
N THR A 147 -14.32 -38.56 -29.89
CA THR A 147 -14.17 -37.17 -30.34
C THR A 147 -12.71 -36.73 -30.33
N LYS A 148 -11.93 -37.13 -29.32
CA LYS A 148 -10.48 -36.89 -29.23
C LYS A 148 -9.72 -37.62 -30.36
N LYS A 149 -10.13 -38.84 -30.74
CA LYS A 149 -9.55 -39.59 -31.88
C LYS A 149 -9.79 -38.86 -33.21
N LYS A 150 -10.99 -38.32 -33.43
CA LYS A 150 -11.31 -37.49 -34.60
C LYS A 150 -10.48 -36.22 -34.67
N TRP A 151 -10.32 -35.51 -33.54
CA TRP A 151 -9.47 -34.31 -33.48
C TRP A 151 -8.00 -34.61 -33.80
N LYS A 152 -7.48 -35.74 -33.30
CA LYS A 152 -6.11 -36.18 -33.57
C LYS A 152 -5.86 -36.36 -35.07
N GLY A 153 -6.75 -37.05 -35.78
CA GLY A 153 -6.64 -37.23 -37.24
C GLY A 153 -6.67 -35.92 -38.03
N ILE A 154 -7.53 -34.96 -37.64
CA ILE A 154 -7.60 -33.64 -38.30
C ILE A 154 -6.32 -32.81 -38.05
N ILE A 155 -5.71 -32.94 -36.87
CA ILE A 155 -4.45 -32.26 -36.54
C ILE A 155 -3.28 -32.91 -37.30
N GLU A 156 -3.26 -34.23 -37.48
CA GLU A 156 -2.27 -34.92 -38.29
C GLU A 156 -2.38 -34.56 -39.78
N ASP A 157 -3.60 -34.47 -40.33
CA ASP A 157 -3.83 -33.96 -41.70
C ASP A 157 -3.33 -32.52 -41.86
N TRP A 158 -3.60 -31.66 -40.87
CA TRP A 158 -3.03 -30.30 -40.85
C TRP A 158 -1.51 -30.31 -40.81
N GLN A 159 -0.89 -31.18 -40.02
CA GLN A 159 0.56 -31.26 -39.90
C GLN A 159 1.23 -31.68 -41.22
N ARG A 160 0.57 -32.54 -42.00
CA ARG A 160 1.01 -32.94 -43.35
C ARG A 160 0.71 -31.88 -44.40
N SER A 161 -0.28 -31.02 -44.17
CA SER A 161 -0.52 -29.87 -45.03
C SER A 161 0.54 -28.79 -44.76
N ASP A 162 1.18 -28.27 -45.81
CA ASP A 162 2.12 -27.14 -45.70
C ASP A 162 1.43 -25.80 -45.34
N LEU A 163 0.17 -25.85 -44.91
CA LEU A 163 -0.68 -24.70 -44.64
C LEU A 163 -0.51 -24.21 -43.19
N ASN A 164 -0.54 -22.89 -43.01
CA ASN A 164 -0.66 -22.33 -41.66
C ASN A 164 -2.05 -22.64 -41.06
N GLN A 165 -2.17 -22.61 -39.74
CA GLN A 165 -3.40 -23.01 -39.03
C GLN A 165 -4.65 -22.27 -39.54
N ASN A 166 -4.57 -20.97 -39.79
CA ASN A 166 -5.71 -20.17 -40.23
C ASN A 166 -6.16 -20.56 -41.64
N GLU A 167 -5.19 -20.83 -42.53
CA GLU A 167 -5.42 -21.19 -43.92
C GLU A 167 -5.97 -22.61 -44.06
N TYR A 168 -5.42 -23.56 -43.29
CA TYR A 168 -5.96 -24.91 -43.19
C TYR A 168 -7.39 -24.91 -42.65
N CYS A 169 -7.65 -24.14 -41.57
CA CYS A 169 -8.99 -24.01 -41.01
C CYS A 169 -9.99 -23.44 -42.02
N ARG A 170 -9.61 -22.40 -42.77
CA ARG A 170 -10.47 -21.84 -43.84
C ARG A 170 -10.78 -22.89 -44.92
N ARG A 171 -9.76 -23.62 -45.40
CA ARG A 171 -9.91 -24.60 -46.49
C ARG A 171 -10.74 -25.82 -46.11
N LYS A 172 -10.72 -26.22 -44.83
CA LYS A 172 -11.47 -27.36 -44.30
C LYS A 172 -12.79 -26.96 -43.60
N GLY A 173 -13.17 -25.68 -43.63
CA GLY A 173 -14.42 -25.19 -43.04
C GLY A 173 -14.45 -25.14 -41.51
N PHE A 174 -13.29 -25.10 -40.84
CA PHE A 174 -13.19 -25.02 -39.39
C PHE A 174 -12.98 -23.59 -38.89
N LYS A 175 -13.52 -23.27 -37.71
CA LYS A 175 -13.19 -22.04 -37.00
C LYS A 175 -11.80 -22.17 -36.33
N PRO A 176 -10.86 -21.21 -36.52
CA PRO A 176 -9.51 -21.29 -35.95
C PRO A 176 -9.48 -21.45 -34.41
N SER A 177 -10.43 -20.82 -33.71
CA SER A 177 -10.57 -20.92 -32.25
C SER A 177 -10.98 -22.31 -31.79
N THR A 178 -11.87 -22.97 -32.53
CA THR A 178 -12.31 -24.35 -32.29
C THR A 178 -11.16 -25.33 -32.49
N PHE A 179 -10.41 -25.18 -33.58
CA PHE A 179 -9.22 -25.99 -33.86
C PHE A 179 -8.12 -25.80 -32.79
N ALA A 180 -7.90 -24.56 -32.34
CA ALA A 180 -6.96 -24.26 -31.26
C ALA A 180 -7.38 -24.91 -29.92
N ASN A 181 -8.69 -24.98 -29.64
CA ASN A 181 -9.22 -25.64 -28.45
C ASN A 181 -8.98 -27.16 -28.51
N TRP A 182 -9.24 -27.80 -29.65
CA TRP A 182 -8.94 -29.22 -29.86
C TRP A 182 -7.45 -29.52 -29.64
N LYS A 183 -6.58 -28.68 -30.20
CA LYS A 183 -5.12 -28.78 -30.01
C LYS A 183 -4.72 -28.70 -28.54
N ARG A 184 -5.27 -27.72 -27.80
CA ARG A 184 -5.00 -27.53 -26.36
C ARG A 184 -5.50 -28.71 -25.52
N LYS A 185 -6.65 -29.28 -25.87
CA LYS A 185 -7.24 -30.44 -25.17
C LYS A 185 -6.49 -31.75 -25.42
N LEU A 186 -5.87 -31.89 -26.59
CA LEU A 186 -5.08 -33.07 -26.93
C LEU A 186 -3.62 -32.96 -26.48
N TYR A 187 -3.06 -31.75 -26.51
CA TYR A 187 -1.67 -31.48 -26.18
C TYR A 187 -1.59 -30.25 -25.26
N PRO A 188 -1.83 -30.43 -23.95
CA PRO A 188 -1.85 -29.31 -23.00
C PRO A 188 -0.47 -28.70 -22.74
N SER A 189 0.62 -29.43 -23.02
CA SER A 189 1.98 -28.91 -22.89
C SER A 189 2.49 -28.27 -24.18
N SER A 190 2.90 -27.01 -24.10
CA SER A 190 3.50 -26.22 -25.18
C SER A 190 4.80 -26.82 -25.76
N THR A 191 5.38 -27.84 -25.12
CA THR A 191 6.66 -28.44 -25.50
C THR A 191 6.57 -29.45 -26.64
N TYR A 192 5.38 -29.98 -26.98
CA TYR A 192 5.26 -31.01 -28.02
C TYR A 192 5.45 -30.49 -29.45
N PHE A 193 5.33 -29.17 -29.67
CA PHE A 193 5.36 -28.58 -31.02
C PHE A 193 6.61 -27.74 -31.33
N SER A 194 7.59 -27.65 -30.42
CA SER A 194 8.78 -26.82 -30.63
C SER A 194 9.81 -27.40 -31.61
N ASP A 195 9.79 -28.70 -31.91
CA ASP A 195 11.01 -29.36 -32.43
C ASP A 195 10.93 -30.23 -33.69
N LYS A 196 9.86 -30.20 -34.51
CA LYS A 196 9.81 -31.06 -35.71
C LYS A 196 9.52 -30.36 -37.04
N ARG A 197 10.31 -29.32 -37.39
CA ARG A 197 10.49 -28.84 -38.79
C ARG A 197 11.95 -28.36 -39.04
N PRO A 198 12.95 -29.25 -39.05
CA PRO A 198 14.36 -28.89 -39.24
C PRO A 198 14.63 -28.15 -40.56
N ASP A 199 13.95 -28.51 -41.66
CA ASP A 199 14.17 -27.90 -42.98
C ASP A 199 13.71 -26.44 -43.06
N LEU A 200 12.60 -26.13 -42.39
CA LEU A 200 12.10 -24.76 -42.30
C LEU A 200 13.04 -23.88 -41.46
N LYS A 201 13.59 -24.41 -40.37
CA LYS A 201 14.58 -23.70 -39.53
C LYS A 201 15.87 -23.44 -40.32
N LYS A 202 16.35 -24.43 -41.09
CA LYS A 202 17.53 -24.29 -41.96
C LYS A 202 17.33 -23.24 -43.06
N LYS A 203 16.18 -23.26 -43.74
CA LYS A 203 15.81 -22.27 -44.76
C LYS A 203 15.75 -20.84 -44.20
N TRP A 204 15.09 -20.63 -43.06
CA TRP A 204 15.01 -19.30 -42.47
C TRP A 204 16.32 -18.81 -41.88
N LYS A 205 17.19 -19.72 -41.41
CA LYS A 205 18.55 -19.37 -40.99
C LYS A 205 19.36 -18.79 -42.18
N ALA A 206 19.33 -19.46 -43.33
CA ALA A 206 20.00 -18.96 -44.54
C ALA A 206 19.45 -17.60 -45.03
N ILE A 207 18.12 -17.40 -44.97
CA ILE A 207 17.50 -16.11 -45.33
C ILE A 207 17.93 -14.97 -44.40
N VAL A 208 18.16 -15.27 -43.12
CA VAL A 208 18.60 -14.28 -42.12
C VAL A 208 20.10 -13.99 -42.25
N GLU A 209 20.91 -14.99 -42.59
CA GLU A 209 22.34 -14.82 -42.90
C GLU A 209 22.52 -13.99 -44.19
N ASP A 210 21.74 -14.26 -45.25
CA ASP A 210 21.70 -13.45 -46.49
C ASP A 210 21.29 -12.01 -46.22
N TRP A 211 20.31 -11.79 -45.34
CA TRP A 211 19.95 -10.44 -44.91
C TRP A 211 21.09 -9.74 -44.18
N SER A 212 21.72 -10.42 -43.20
CA SER A 212 22.82 -9.85 -42.42
C SER A 212 24.01 -9.47 -43.29
N ALA A 213 24.28 -10.22 -44.35
CA ALA A 213 25.35 -9.93 -45.32
C ALA A 213 24.96 -8.80 -46.31
N SER A 214 23.66 -8.57 -46.54
CA SER A 214 23.19 -7.59 -47.53
C SER A 214 23.30 -6.12 -47.10
N GLY A 215 23.44 -5.83 -45.80
CA GLY A 215 23.47 -4.46 -45.26
C GLY A 215 22.17 -3.67 -45.40
N LEU A 216 21.10 -4.26 -45.92
CA LEU A 216 19.80 -3.61 -46.14
C LEU A 216 18.97 -3.54 -44.85
N SER A 217 18.13 -2.51 -44.70
CA SER A 217 17.15 -2.50 -43.62
C SER A 217 16.15 -3.65 -43.78
N LYS A 218 15.53 -4.09 -42.68
CA LYS A 218 14.58 -5.23 -42.71
C LYS A 218 13.44 -5.01 -43.70
N ASN A 219 12.93 -3.78 -43.81
CA ASN A 219 11.84 -3.42 -44.72
C ASN A 219 12.28 -3.49 -46.17
N GLU A 220 13.45 -2.92 -46.50
CA GLU A 220 14.00 -2.93 -47.86
C GLU A 220 14.33 -4.35 -48.32
N TYR A 221 14.93 -5.16 -47.44
CA TYR A 221 15.22 -6.56 -47.72
C TYR A 221 13.94 -7.38 -47.95
N CYS A 222 12.91 -7.19 -47.10
CA CYS A 222 11.62 -7.85 -47.27
C CYS A 222 10.94 -7.48 -48.59
N ASN A 223 10.98 -6.19 -48.97
CA ASN A 223 10.42 -5.71 -50.23
C ASN A 223 11.18 -6.29 -51.44
N LYS A 224 12.52 -6.26 -51.41
CA LYS A 224 13.38 -6.77 -52.49
C LYS A 224 13.23 -8.28 -52.70
N LYS A 225 13.13 -9.06 -51.63
CA LYS A 225 12.99 -10.53 -51.69
C LYS A 225 11.53 -11.00 -51.73
N LYS A 226 10.56 -10.08 -51.78
CA LYS A 226 9.11 -10.37 -51.72
C LYS A 226 8.72 -11.24 -50.52
N ILE A 227 9.36 -11.01 -49.38
CA ILE A 227 9.11 -11.72 -48.12
C ILE A 227 8.16 -10.88 -47.26
N LYS A 228 7.16 -11.52 -46.65
CA LYS A 228 6.25 -10.84 -45.71
C LYS A 228 7.01 -10.41 -44.44
N TYR A 229 7.06 -9.11 -44.19
CA TYR A 229 7.76 -8.51 -43.05
C TYR A 229 7.41 -9.13 -41.68
N PRO A 230 6.13 -9.39 -41.33
CA PRO A 230 5.80 -10.00 -40.04
C PRO A 230 6.39 -11.41 -39.87
N THR A 231 6.46 -12.19 -40.94
CA THR A 231 7.03 -13.54 -40.94
C THR A 231 8.54 -13.47 -40.78
N PHE A 232 9.21 -12.60 -41.53
CA PHE A 232 10.64 -12.37 -41.42
C PHE A 232 11.05 -11.89 -40.02
N ASN A 233 10.34 -10.91 -39.46
CA ASN A 233 10.62 -10.37 -38.13
C ASN A 233 10.40 -11.40 -37.00
N CYS A 234 9.42 -12.29 -37.14
CA CYS A 234 9.19 -13.39 -36.20
C CYS A 234 10.39 -14.36 -36.16
N TRP A 235 10.93 -14.72 -37.33
CA TRP A 235 12.10 -15.60 -37.43
C TRP A 235 13.40 -14.93 -36.99
N ILE A 236 13.60 -13.65 -37.30
CA ILE A 236 14.70 -12.84 -36.77
C ILE A 236 14.69 -12.88 -35.24
N ARG A 237 13.54 -12.63 -34.61
CA ARG A 237 13.40 -12.70 -33.14
C ARG A 237 13.62 -14.10 -32.57
N LYS A 238 13.41 -15.14 -33.38
CA LYS A 238 13.62 -16.53 -32.99
C LYS A 238 15.09 -16.96 -33.06
N PHE A 239 15.86 -16.44 -34.03
CA PHE A 239 17.29 -16.73 -34.19
C PHE A 239 18.20 -15.75 -33.44
N TYR A 240 17.77 -14.49 -33.31
CA TYR A 240 18.50 -13.40 -32.67
C TYR A 240 17.56 -12.69 -31.68
N PRO A 241 17.29 -13.28 -30.51
CA PRO A 241 16.22 -12.79 -29.65
C PRO A 241 16.49 -11.42 -29.02
N PHE A 242 17.72 -10.86 -29.11
CA PHE A 242 18.07 -9.65 -28.35
C PHE A 242 18.99 -8.58 -28.96
N ALA A 243 19.81 -8.81 -29.99
CA ALA A 243 21.06 -8.03 -30.07
C ALA A 243 21.05 -6.69 -30.86
N THR A 244 20.81 -6.64 -32.17
CA THR A 244 21.36 -5.52 -32.96
C THR A 244 20.52 -4.23 -32.95
N GLU A 245 19.25 -4.27 -33.36
CA GLU A 245 18.39 -3.05 -33.40
C GLU A 245 18.12 -2.42 -32.01
N ARG A 246 18.30 -3.18 -30.92
CA ARG A 246 17.99 -2.69 -29.57
C ARG A 246 19.14 -1.91 -28.95
N GLU A 247 20.39 -2.18 -29.35
CA GLU A 247 21.56 -1.51 -28.79
C GLU A 247 21.81 -0.18 -29.49
N ASP A 248 21.72 -0.10 -30.82
CA ASP A 248 21.82 1.17 -31.58
C ASP A 248 20.72 2.16 -31.15
N LEU A 249 19.50 1.65 -30.96
CA LEU A 249 18.39 2.46 -30.48
C LEU A 249 18.63 2.91 -29.03
N LYS A 250 19.22 2.06 -28.20
CA LYS A 250 19.56 2.40 -26.81
C LYS A 250 20.69 3.43 -26.75
N GLU A 251 21.68 3.39 -27.63
CA GLU A 251 22.70 4.43 -27.78
C GLU A 251 22.11 5.76 -28.23
N LYS A 252 21.29 5.77 -29.29
CA LYS A 252 20.55 6.98 -29.68
C LYS A 252 19.74 7.59 -28.55
N TRP A 253 19.07 6.75 -27.76
CA TRP A 253 18.30 7.23 -26.61
C TRP A 253 19.19 7.63 -25.41
N LYS A 254 20.41 7.12 -25.28
CA LYS A 254 21.38 7.63 -24.29
C LYS A 254 21.75 9.08 -24.64
N ASP A 255 22.06 9.35 -25.90
CA ASP A 255 22.44 10.68 -26.37
C ASP A 255 21.29 11.68 -26.18
N ILE A 256 20.06 11.28 -26.53
CA ILE A 256 18.86 12.09 -26.32
C ILE A 256 18.62 12.40 -24.83
N ILE A 257 18.88 11.44 -23.93
CA ILE A 257 18.71 11.63 -22.48
C ILE A 257 19.82 12.53 -21.94
N GLU A 258 21.04 12.43 -22.46
CA GLU A 258 22.17 13.26 -22.02
C GLU A 258 22.02 14.70 -22.50
N ASP A 259 21.62 14.91 -23.76
CA ASP A 259 21.24 16.22 -24.30
C ASP A 259 20.11 16.86 -23.48
N TRP A 260 19.10 16.07 -23.08
CA TRP A 260 18.05 16.56 -22.17
C TRP A 260 18.61 17.04 -20.83
N LYS A 261 19.49 16.26 -20.18
CA LYS A 261 20.08 16.66 -18.88
C LYS A 261 20.87 17.96 -18.98
N GLN A 262 21.60 18.15 -20.07
CA GLN A 262 22.41 19.35 -20.30
C GLN A 262 21.54 20.55 -20.67
N SER A 263 20.39 20.33 -21.32
CA SER A 263 19.51 21.41 -21.76
C SER A 263 18.84 22.20 -20.62
N GLY A 264 18.74 21.63 -19.41
CA GLY A 264 18.04 22.25 -18.27
C GLY A 264 16.51 22.35 -18.42
N LEU A 265 15.94 21.90 -19.54
CA LEU A 265 14.51 21.96 -19.82
C LEU A 265 13.68 20.94 -19.03
N SER A 266 12.41 21.25 -18.76
CA SER A 266 11.48 20.23 -18.28
C SER A 266 11.32 19.12 -19.34
N ARG A 267 10.82 17.96 -18.91
CA ARG A 267 10.69 16.81 -19.84
C ARG A 267 9.68 17.13 -20.93
N GLU A 268 8.63 17.84 -20.56
CA GLU A 268 7.53 18.26 -21.40
C GLU A 268 8.02 19.26 -22.47
N GLU A 269 8.76 20.29 -22.06
CA GLU A 269 9.36 21.28 -22.97
C GLU A 269 10.40 20.64 -23.91
N TYR A 270 11.25 19.76 -23.38
CA TYR A 270 12.24 19.06 -24.20
C TYR A 270 11.59 18.13 -25.23
N CYS A 271 10.55 17.39 -24.82
CA CYS A 271 9.79 16.51 -25.73
C CYS A 271 9.11 17.32 -26.84
N GLN A 272 8.54 18.49 -26.51
CA GLN A 272 7.95 19.39 -27.50
C GLN A 272 9.01 19.94 -28.46
N LYS A 273 10.13 20.45 -27.93
CA LYS A 273 11.21 21.04 -28.73
C LYS A 273 11.88 20.06 -29.69
N LYS A 274 12.02 18.80 -29.30
CA LYS A 274 12.67 17.74 -30.10
C LYS A 274 11.68 16.90 -30.90
N GLU A 275 10.40 17.25 -30.88
CA GLU A 275 9.31 16.50 -31.54
C GLU A 275 9.25 15.02 -31.10
N ILE A 276 9.60 14.75 -29.84
CA ILE A 276 9.61 13.42 -29.26
C ILE A 276 8.31 13.21 -28.49
N THR A 277 7.65 12.08 -28.72
CA THR A 277 6.49 11.71 -27.92
C THR A 277 6.88 11.45 -26.46
N PHE A 278 6.19 12.13 -25.53
CA PHE A 278 6.44 12.02 -24.08
C PHE A 278 6.41 10.57 -23.57
N SER A 279 5.50 9.74 -24.11
CA SER A 279 5.39 8.32 -23.79
C SER A 279 6.65 7.52 -24.13
N SER A 280 7.27 7.82 -25.27
CA SER A 280 8.49 7.16 -25.73
C SER A 280 9.68 7.61 -24.89
N PHE A 281 9.79 8.93 -24.65
CA PHE A 281 10.79 9.51 -23.77
C PHE A 281 10.73 8.89 -22.37
N ARG A 282 9.56 8.90 -21.72
CA ARG A 282 9.36 8.32 -20.38
C ARG A 282 9.76 6.84 -20.31
N ARG A 283 9.44 6.06 -21.34
CA ARG A 283 9.77 4.63 -21.40
C ARG A 283 11.28 4.41 -21.50
N TRP A 284 11.95 5.11 -22.41
CA TRP A 284 13.39 4.95 -22.63
C TRP A 284 14.22 5.55 -21.50
N THR A 285 13.80 6.69 -20.94
CA THR A 285 14.42 7.26 -19.74
C THR A 285 14.37 6.27 -18.57
N ARG A 286 13.26 5.56 -18.34
CA ARG A 286 13.20 4.54 -17.28
C ARG A 286 14.11 3.33 -17.54
N LYS A 287 14.33 3.01 -18.82
CA LYS A 287 15.09 1.83 -19.25
C LYS A 287 16.59 2.08 -19.24
N ILE A 288 17.03 3.28 -19.62
CA ILE A 288 18.44 3.68 -19.69
C ILE A 288 18.90 4.30 -18.37
N TYR A 289 18.02 5.04 -17.71
CA TYR A 289 18.31 5.80 -16.49
C TYR A 289 17.47 5.27 -15.32
N PRO A 290 17.96 4.22 -14.63
CA PRO A 290 17.20 3.50 -13.61
C PRO A 290 16.86 4.39 -12.42
N ALA A 291 15.89 3.95 -11.61
CA ALA A 291 15.38 4.72 -10.48
C ALA A 291 16.46 4.99 -9.42
N SER A 292 17.43 4.09 -9.25
CA SER A 292 18.59 4.27 -8.36
C SER A 292 19.45 5.46 -8.76
N GLN A 293 19.84 5.53 -10.03
CA GLN A 293 20.67 6.63 -10.53
C GLN A 293 19.91 7.97 -10.49
N ARG A 294 18.61 7.97 -10.84
CA ARG A 294 17.73 9.13 -10.68
C ARG A 294 17.72 9.69 -9.26
N LYS A 295 17.58 8.81 -8.27
CA LYS A 295 17.60 9.20 -6.87
C LYS A 295 18.96 9.77 -6.48
N LEU A 296 20.05 9.19 -6.96
CA LEU A 296 21.40 9.66 -6.68
C LEU A 296 21.65 11.07 -7.24
N ASP A 297 21.26 11.35 -8.48
CA ASP A 297 21.52 12.66 -9.09
C ASP A 297 20.62 13.75 -8.49
N ILE A 298 19.37 13.42 -8.15
CA ILE A 298 18.51 14.33 -7.37
C ILE A 298 19.14 14.60 -6.00
N LYS A 299 19.68 13.57 -5.34
CA LYS A 299 20.38 13.71 -4.06
C LYS A 299 21.57 14.67 -4.18
N LYS A 300 22.44 14.46 -5.18
CA LYS A 300 23.60 15.34 -5.46
C LYS A 300 23.18 16.78 -5.74
N LYS A 301 22.11 16.99 -6.52
CA LYS A 301 21.57 18.33 -6.80
C LYS A 301 21.17 19.03 -5.50
N TRP A 302 20.47 18.32 -4.61
CA TRP A 302 20.04 18.90 -3.34
C TRP A 302 21.19 19.06 -2.33
N GLU A 303 22.20 18.20 -2.35
CA GLU A 303 23.43 18.37 -1.58
C GLU A 303 24.13 19.68 -1.97
N ALA A 304 24.28 19.95 -3.27
CA ALA A 304 24.86 21.21 -3.76
C ALA A 304 24.05 22.45 -3.33
N ILE A 305 22.72 22.38 -3.43
CA ILE A 305 21.82 23.48 -3.00
C ILE A 305 21.93 23.75 -1.49
N ILE A 306 22.09 22.70 -0.67
CA ILE A 306 22.23 22.83 0.78
C ILE A 306 23.59 23.41 1.14
N GLU A 307 24.66 23.00 0.46
CA GLU A 307 25.99 23.57 0.68
C GLU A 307 26.06 25.05 0.24
N ASP A 308 25.42 25.42 -0.87
CA ASP A 308 25.28 26.81 -1.29
C ASP A 308 24.52 27.64 -0.25
N TRP A 309 23.41 27.10 0.26
CA TRP A 309 22.66 27.73 1.36
C TRP A 309 23.53 27.93 2.62
N LYS A 310 24.28 26.90 3.05
CA LYS A 310 25.18 27.01 4.22
C LYS A 310 26.24 28.09 4.04
N ARG A 311 26.78 28.24 2.83
CA ARG A 311 27.77 29.29 2.51
C ARG A 311 27.15 30.68 2.44
N SER A 312 25.90 30.78 1.99
CA SER A 312 25.21 32.07 1.85
C SER A 312 24.95 32.78 3.19
N GLY A 313 24.87 32.02 4.30
CA GLY A 313 24.53 32.57 5.63
C GLY A 313 23.09 33.08 5.76
N LEU A 314 22.26 32.95 4.71
CA LEU A 314 20.88 33.42 4.68
C LEU A 314 19.96 32.51 5.50
N SER A 315 18.87 33.06 6.04
CA SER A 315 17.82 32.23 6.62
C SER A 315 17.18 31.36 5.54
N GLN A 316 16.63 30.21 5.94
CA GLN A 316 15.97 29.28 5.00
C GLN A 316 14.87 29.97 4.17
N ASN A 317 14.13 30.90 4.76
CA ASN A 317 13.05 31.63 4.09
C ASN A 317 13.56 32.66 3.08
N GLU A 318 14.72 33.26 3.33
CA GLU A 318 15.35 34.23 2.43
C GLU A 318 15.99 33.51 1.25
N TYR A 319 16.76 32.45 1.53
CA TYR A 319 17.39 31.64 0.47
C TYR A 319 16.37 30.99 -0.46
N CYS A 320 15.26 30.46 0.08
CA CYS A 320 14.19 29.89 -0.76
C CYS A 320 13.53 30.96 -1.66
N ARG A 321 13.40 32.20 -1.19
CA ARG A 321 12.86 33.30 -1.99
C ARG A 321 13.83 33.74 -3.08
N GLU A 322 15.11 33.88 -2.75
CA GLU A 322 16.15 34.31 -3.70
C GLU A 322 16.39 33.29 -4.82
N LYS A 323 16.41 32.00 -4.49
CA LYS A 323 16.66 30.92 -5.47
C LYS A 323 15.38 30.38 -6.12
N GLU A 324 14.23 31.00 -5.85
CA GLU A 324 12.91 30.56 -6.29
C GLU A 324 12.61 29.08 -5.97
N ILE A 325 13.13 28.60 -4.84
CA ILE A 325 12.95 27.22 -4.39
C ILE A 325 11.73 27.15 -3.49
N THR A 326 10.87 26.17 -3.74
CA THR A 326 9.73 25.93 -2.84
C THR A 326 10.21 25.57 -1.43
N HIS A 327 9.79 26.34 -0.43
CA HIS A 327 10.16 26.13 0.97
C HIS A 327 9.91 24.68 1.47
N SER A 328 8.79 24.07 1.04
CA SER A 328 8.45 22.69 1.40
C SER A 328 9.38 21.64 0.79
N ALA A 329 9.87 21.87 -0.43
CA ALA A 329 10.83 20.99 -1.08
C ALA A 329 12.20 21.10 -0.40
N PHE A 330 12.63 22.33 -0.11
CA PHE A 330 13.87 22.61 0.60
C PHE A 330 13.87 21.99 2.00
N SER A 331 12.82 22.20 2.80
CA SER A 331 12.73 21.65 4.15
C SER A 331 12.78 20.12 4.18
N ARG A 332 12.14 19.46 3.20
CA ARG A 332 12.13 18.00 3.10
C ARG A 332 13.51 17.44 2.79
N TRP A 333 14.20 18.03 1.81
CA TRP A 333 15.55 17.59 1.42
C TRP A 333 16.60 17.98 2.44
N LYS A 334 16.47 19.14 3.10
CA LYS A 334 17.27 19.51 4.27
C LYS A 334 17.15 18.43 5.34
N GLY A 335 15.93 18.05 5.75
CA GLY A 335 15.75 16.98 6.75
C GLY A 335 16.26 15.59 6.30
N ALA A 336 16.28 15.31 5.00
CA ALA A 336 16.78 14.04 4.47
C ALA A 336 18.31 13.97 4.31
N LEU A 337 18.97 15.10 4.00
CA LEU A 337 20.40 15.21 3.70
C LEU A 337 21.22 15.73 4.88
N CYS A 338 20.64 16.65 5.62
CA CYS A 338 21.00 16.97 6.98
C CYS A 338 19.87 16.39 7.83
N PRO A 339 19.83 15.07 8.05
CA PRO A 339 19.15 14.60 9.23
C PRO A 339 19.83 15.36 10.37
N SER A 340 19.16 16.41 10.85
CA SER A 340 18.88 16.45 12.26
C SER A 340 18.42 15.03 12.51
N SER A 341 19.35 14.20 12.95
CA SER A 341 18.97 13.23 13.94
C SER A 341 18.07 14.06 14.83
N ALA A 342 16.77 13.74 14.83
CA ALA A 342 16.15 13.68 16.11
C ALA A 342 17.09 12.75 16.87
N LYS A 343 18.15 13.33 17.47
CA LYS A 343 18.87 12.74 18.57
C LYS A 343 17.70 12.42 19.45
N LYS A 344 17.32 11.15 19.47
CA LYS A 344 16.51 10.63 20.54
C LYS A 344 17.46 10.83 21.70
N HIS A 345 17.38 12.00 22.30
CA HIS A 345 18.10 12.28 23.51
C HIS A 345 17.72 11.15 24.44
N THR A 346 18.74 10.48 24.97
CA THR A 346 18.51 9.47 25.99
C THR A 346 17.80 10.13 27.17
N LEU A 347 17.24 9.32 28.07
CA LEU A 347 16.64 9.85 29.28
C LEU A 347 17.63 10.75 30.04
N GLU A 348 18.89 10.31 30.14
CA GLU A 348 20.00 11.03 30.79
C GLU A 348 20.31 12.37 30.10
N GLU A 349 20.31 12.40 28.77
CA GLU A 349 20.51 13.65 28.02
C GLU A 349 19.35 14.63 28.25
N TRP A 350 18.10 14.15 28.31
CA TRP A 350 16.95 15.00 28.63
C TRP A 350 16.95 15.48 30.09
N GLU A 351 17.43 14.67 31.02
CA GLU A 351 17.63 15.06 32.41
C GLU A 351 18.64 16.20 32.51
N ALA A 352 19.79 16.09 31.84
CA ALA A 352 20.79 17.15 31.78
C ALA A 352 20.24 18.43 31.13
N ILE A 353 19.48 18.31 30.03
CA ILE A 353 18.84 19.45 29.35
C ILE A 353 17.84 20.16 30.28
N ILE A 354 17.08 19.41 31.08
CA ILE A 354 16.09 19.96 32.00
C ILE A 354 16.76 20.61 33.21
N GLU A 355 17.85 20.04 33.73
CA GLU A 355 18.65 20.66 34.79
C GLU A 355 19.33 21.95 34.33
N ASP A 356 19.94 21.97 33.13
CA ASP A 356 20.51 23.19 32.54
C ASP A 356 19.41 24.25 32.35
N TRP A 357 18.23 23.85 31.89
CA TRP A 357 17.09 24.78 31.80
C TRP A 357 16.67 25.35 33.15
N LYS A 358 16.58 24.51 34.21
CA LYS A 358 16.23 24.96 35.58
C LYS A 358 17.19 26.02 36.12
N GLN A 359 18.45 25.97 35.73
CA GLN A 359 19.50 26.91 36.13
C GLN A 359 19.55 28.16 35.23
N SER A 360 19.22 28.02 33.95
CA SER A 360 19.36 29.09 32.95
C SER A 360 18.45 30.32 33.13
N SER A 361 17.44 30.25 34.01
CA SER A 361 16.40 31.29 34.22
C SER A 361 15.59 31.70 32.99
N LEU A 362 15.82 31.07 31.83
CA LEU A 362 15.15 31.36 30.56
C LEU A 362 13.72 30.79 30.51
N SER A 363 12.85 31.45 29.75
CA SER A 363 11.56 30.85 29.38
C SER A 363 11.78 29.60 28.54
N ARG A 364 10.75 28.74 28.44
CA ARG A 364 10.88 27.47 27.70
C ARG A 364 11.15 27.74 26.23
N GLU A 365 10.48 28.75 25.69
CA GLU A 365 10.54 29.20 24.31
C GLU A 365 11.94 29.74 23.98
N GLU A 366 12.47 30.63 24.82
CA GLU A 366 13.82 31.20 24.65
C GLU A 366 14.91 30.14 24.80
N TYR A 367 14.76 29.23 25.77
CA TYR A 367 15.71 28.15 25.98
C TYR A 367 15.73 27.17 24.78
N CYS A 368 14.55 26.79 24.27
CA CYS A 368 14.45 25.92 23.09
C CYS A 368 15.05 26.59 21.85
N GLN A 369 14.82 27.89 21.66
CA GLN A 369 15.42 28.64 20.55
C GLN A 369 16.95 28.71 20.68
N LYS A 370 17.46 29.07 21.86
CA LYS A 370 18.91 29.22 22.12
C LYS A 370 19.68 27.91 21.98
N LYS A 371 19.08 26.79 22.39
CA LYS A 371 19.71 25.46 22.33
C LYS A 371 19.35 24.67 21.06
N GLU A 372 18.60 25.29 20.15
CA GLU A 372 18.08 24.65 18.93
C GLU A 372 17.30 23.34 19.20
N ILE A 373 16.62 23.27 20.34
CA ILE A 373 15.84 22.10 20.75
C ILE A 373 14.40 22.28 20.27
N SER A 374 13.82 21.20 19.75
CA SER A 374 12.40 21.17 19.39
C SER A 374 11.51 21.45 20.61
N PHE A 375 10.76 22.54 20.55
CA PHE A 375 9.79 22.92 21.58
C PHE A 375 8.77 21.81 21.86
N SER A 376 8.34 21.09 20.81
CA SER A 376 7.41 19.96 20.93
C SER A 376 8.01 18.80 21.73
N SER A 377 9.29 18.51 21.51
CA SER A 377 10.00 17.47 22.25
C SER A 377 10.22 17.89 23.71
N PHE A 378 10.62 19.14 23.92
CA PHE A 378 10.81 19.72 25.26
C PHE A 378 9.51 19.66 26.08
N ARG A 379 8.38 20.09 25.50
CA ARG A 379 7.06 20.02 26.13
C ARG A 379 6.63 18.60 26.50
N HIS A 380 7.01 17.61 25.69
CA HIS A 380 6.68 16.20 25.93
C HIS A 380 7.48 15.61 27.10
N TRP A 381 8.76 15.98 27.23
CA TRP A 381 9.69 15.39 28.21
C TRP A 381 9.66 16.07 29.59
N ILE A 382 9.39 17.38 29.66
CA ILE A 382 9.26 18.10 30.93
C ILE A 382 8.36 17.38 31.95
N PRO A 383 7.10 17.00 31.64
CA PRO A 383 6.24 16.39 32.66
C PRO A 383 6.69 15.00 33.10
N LYS A 384 7.53 14.30 32.31
CA LYS A 384 8.06 12.98 32.62
C LYS A 384 9.23 13.04 33.59
N ILE A 385 10.12 14.01 33.40
CA ILE A 385 11.35 14.17 34.19
C ILE A 385 11.15 15.16 35.34
N TYR A 386 10.34 16.20 35.12
CA TYR A 386 10.04 17.25 36.07
C TYR A 386 8.53 17.44 36.25
N PRO A 387 7.87 16.51 36.99
CA PRO A 387 6.43 16.50 37.16
C PRO A 387 5.94 17.75 37.90
N ALA A 388 4.68 18.13 37.64
CA ALA A 388 4.11 19.40 38.13
C ALA A 388 4.14 19.54 39.67
N SER A 389 4.05 18.43 40.41
CA SER A 389 4.19 18.40 41.87
C SER A 389 5.58 18.88 42.31
N GLN A 390 6.64 18.34 41.70
CA GLN A 390 8.02 18.71 42.01
C GLN A 390 8.31 20.17 41.62
N ARG A 391 7.79 20.66 40.49
CA ARG A 391 7.99 22.08 40.11
C ARG A 391 7.35 23.03 41.09
N LYS A 392 6.14 22.71 41.55
CA LYS A 392 5.45 23.51 42.58
C LYS A 392 6.26 23.54 43.86
N LEU A 393 6.85 22.41 44.26
CA LEU A 393 7.69 22.31 45.45
C LEU A 393 8.99 23.14 45.32
N ASP A 394 9.69 23.05 44.20
CA ASP A 394 10.94 23.81 44.02
C ASP A 394 10.69 25.32 43.90
N ILE A 395 9.61 25.73 43.23
CA ILE A 395 9.19 27.14 43.19
C ILE A 395 8.87 27.62 44.61
N LYS A 396 8.20 26.79 45.43
CA LYS A 396 7.94 27.08 46.84
C LYS A 396 9.23 27.27 47.62
N LYS A 397 10.20 26.35 47.49
CA LYS A 397 11.52 26.45 48.12
C LYS A 397 12.27 27.72 47.69
N LYS A 398 12.20 28.11 46.42
CA LYS A 398 12.77 29.38 45.92
C LYS A 398 12.13 30.59 46.61
N TRP A 399 10.80 30.61 46.74
CA TRP A 399 10.11 31.69 47.46
C TRP A 399 10.47 31.72 48.95
N GLU A 400 10.56 30.56 49.60
CA GLU A 400 10.98 30.45 51.00
C GLU A 400 12.41 30.97 51.20
N ALA A 401 13.35 30.60 50.33
CA ALA A 401 14.73 31.09 50.37
C ALA A 401 14.80 32.62 50.23
N ILE A 402 14.06 33.20 49.29
CA ILE A 402 13.99 34.66 49.10
C ILE A 402 13.42 35.36 50.34
N ILE A 403 12.40 34.77 50.98
CA ILE A 403 11.79 35.36 52.19
C ILE A 403 12.73 35.24 53.39
N GLU A 404 13.45 34.13 53.55
CA GLU A 404 14.44 33.99 54.61
C GLU A 404 15.65 34.90 54.40
N ASP A 405 16.11 35.07 53.15
CA ASP A 405 17.14 36.06 52.80
C ASP A 405 16.69 37.48 53.13
N TRP A 406 15.45 37.84 52.77
CA TRP A 406 14.84 39.11 53.18
C TRP A 406 14.82 39.29 54.70
N LYS A 407 14.37 38.28 55.46
CA LYS A 407 14.34 38.35 56.93
C LYS A 407 15.74 38.54 57.53
N ARG A 408 16.76 37.91 56.96
CA ARG A 408 18.16 38.05 57.40
C ARG A 408 18.77 39.40 57.03
N SER A 409 18.33 40.00 55.92
CA SER A 409 18.84 41.29 55.45
C SER A 409 18.50 42.46 56.40
N GLY A 410 17.43 42.34 57.20
CA GLY A 410 16.95 43.43 58.06
C GLY A 410 16.32 44.62 57.31
N LEU A 411 16.26 44.57 55.98
CA LEU A 411 15.72 45.63 55.13
C LEU A 411 14.19 45.65 55.16
N SER A 412 13.61 46.84 54.94
CA SER A 412 12.18 46.91 54.67
C SER A 412 11.85 46.17 53.37
N GLN A 413 10.62 45.65 53.26
CA GLN A 413 10.21 44.87 52.09
C GLN A 413 10.38 45.64 50.77
N ASN A 414 10.16 46.96 50.78
CA ASN A 414 10.31 47.83 49.63
C ASN A 414 11.77 48.07 49.23
N GLU A 415 12.69 48.09 50.19
CA GLU A 415 14.13 48.24 49.95
C GLU A 415 14.71 46.94 49.39
N TYR A 416 14.38 45.81 50.02
CA TYR A 416 14.81 44.50 49.54
C TYR A 416 14.31 44.18 48.13
N CYS A 417 13.04 44.50 47.83
CA CYS A 417 12.48 44.32 46.49
C CYS A 417 13.20 45.19 45.44
N ARG A 418 13.59 46.42 45.79
CA ARG A 418 14.37 47.30 44.90
C ARG A 418 15.78 46.78 44.69
N GLU A 419 16.45 46.32 45.74
CA GLU A 419 17.82 45.80 45.66
C GLU A 419 17.91 44.50 44.86
N LYS A 420 16.95 43.59 45.00
CA LYS A 420 16.93 42.30 44.30
C LYS A 420 16.20 42.32 42.95
N GLU A 421 15.79 43.50 42.48
CA GLU A 421 14.99 43.69 41.26
C GLU A 421 13.71 42.83 41.23
N ILE A 422 13.12 42.59 42.40
CA ILE A 422 11.88 41.82 42.53
C ILE A 422 10.71 42.80 42.56
N THR A 423 9.70 42.55 41.75
CA THR A 423 8.47 43.35 41.83
C THR A 423 7.79 43.17 43.18
N HIS A 424 7.49 44.29 43.85
CA HIS A 424 6.85 44.29 45.17
C HIS A 424 5.55 43.47 45.21
N SER A 425 4.77 43.51 44.12
CA SER A 425 3.53 42.74 43.98
C SER A 425 3.76 41.22 43.90
N ALA A 426 4.85 40.77 43.26
CA ALA A 426 5.23 39.35 43.22
C ALA A 426 5.67 38.87 44.60
N PHE A 427 6.52 39.66 45.29
CA PHE A 427 6.98 39.34 46.64
C PHE A 427 5.81 39.22 47.64
N CYS A 428 4.88 40.19 47.65
CA CYS A 428 3.65 40.13 48.45
C CYS A 428 2.86 38.84 48.20
N ARG A 429 2.72 38.45 46.92
CA ARG A 429 1.98 37.25 46.52
C ARG A 429 2.65 35.98 47.04
N TRP A 430 3.97 35.89 46.95
CA TRP A 430 4.74 34.75 47.47
C TRP A 430 4.60 34.62 48.98
N LYS A 431 4.79 35.74 49.71
CA LYS A 431 4.61 35.83 51.16
C LYS A 431 3.21 35.39 51.60
N LYS A 432 2.16 35.91 50.95
CA LYS A 432 0.77 35.54 51.24
C LYS A 432 0.49 34.05 50.98
N ARG A 433 0.97 33.50 49.86
CA ARG A 433 0.78 32.08 49.52
C ARG A 433 1.51 31.13 50.47
N LEU A 434 2.68 31.53 50.99
CA LEU A 434 3.42 30.74 51.96
C LEU A 434 2.79 30.80 53.37
N LEU A 435 2.15 31.92 53.73
CA LEU A 435 1.42 32.06 55.00
C LEU A 435 0.10 31.27 55.02
N LEU A 436 -0.68 31.31 53.94
CA LEU A 436 -1.95 30.57 53.81
C LEU A 436 -1.80 29.04 53.79
N LEU A 437 -0.58 28.52 53.63
CA LEU A 437 -0.27 27.08 53.63
C LEU A 437 0.31 26.60 54.97
N ARG A 438 0.53 27.51 55.94
CA ARG A 438 0.98 27.20 57.31
C ARG A 438 -0.15 27.20 58.34
N THR A 439 -1.34 27.67 57.95
CA THR A 439 -2.64 27.47 58.62
C THR A 439 -3.35 26.30 57.99
#